data_AF-A0A4V1ZV56-F1
#
_entry.id   AF-A0A4V1ZV56-F1
#
_cell.length_a   1.000
_cell.length_b   1.000
_cell.length_c   1.000
_cell.angle_alpha   90.00
_cell.angle_beta   90.00
_cell.angle_gamma   90.00
#
_symmetry.space_group_name_H-M   'P 1'
#
loop_
_entity.id
_entity.type
_entity.pdbx_description
1 polymer ?
#
loop_
_entity_poly.entity_id
_entity_poly.type
_entity_poly.pdbx_seq_one_letter_code
_entity_poly.pdbx_strand_id
1 'polypeptide(L)'
;MLPHLLFDFGGVIIDIDYARTPAAFRRLSRAGATVEYSQASQAELFDLLETGKVSAAEFRDGLRDLYELDATDAEIDAAWHALLLDVPAERLALIGELRRAGHQTALLSNTNALHIAEINRRLARQYGFQHGIADCLDRVFYSQEVGLRKPGE
;
A
#
# COMPACT_ATOMS: atom_id res chain seq x y z
N MET A 1 29.61 7.53 -13.61
CA MET A 1 28.21 7.07 -13.73
C MET A 1 27.51 7.51 -12.46
N LEU A 2 26.35 8.17 -12.55
CA LEU A 2 25.60 8.55 -11.35
C LEU A 2 24.98 7.30 -10.70
N PRO A 3 24.82 7.28 -9.36
CA PRO A 3 24.22 6.14 -8.69
C PRO A 3 22.75 5.99 -9.06
N HIS A 4 22.29 4.75 -9.08
CA HIS A 4 20.87 4.42 -9.19
C HIS A 4 20.22 4.65 -7.83
N LEU A 5 19.07 5.32 -7.83
CA LEU A 5 18.33 5.65 -6.62
C LEU A 5 17.10 4.76 -6.53
N LEU A 6 17.05 3.96 -5.47
CA LEU A 6 15.94 3.06 -5.16
C LEU A 6 15.16 3.63 -3.98
N PHE A 7 13.88 3.88 -4.19
CA PHE A 7 12.97 4.42 -3.19
C PHE A 7 12.04 3.33 -2.66
N ASP A 8 11.70 3.41 -1.38
CA ASP A 8 10.49 2.76 -0.88
C ASP A 8 9.27 3.65 -1.14
N PHE A 9 8.07 3.09 -1.02
CA PHE A 9 6.85 3.90 -1.15
C PHE A 9 6.42 4.45 0.21
N GLY A 10 5.99 3.55 1.10
CA GLY A 10 5.41 3.90 2.39
C GLY A 10 6.42 4.58 3.31
N GLY A 11 6.07 5.77 3.82
CA GLY A 11 6.93 6.56 4.70
C GLY A 11 8.10 7.27 4.01
N VAL A 12 8.27 7.08 2.70
CA VAL A 12 9.33 7.73 1.90
C VAL A 12 8.73 8.64 0.84
N ILE A 13 7.86 8.10 -0.04
CA ILE A 13 7.15 8.89 -1.06
C ILE A 13 5.74 9.22 -0.57
N ILE A 14 4.97 8.23 -0.11
CA ILE A 14 3.63 8.42 0.45
C ILE A 14 3.68 8.45 1.97
N ASP A 15 2.95 9.37 2.60
CA ASP A 15 2.75 9.36 4.04
C ASP A 15 1.80 8.24 4.44
N ILE A 16 2.13 7.56 5.54
CA ILE A 16 1.36 6.44 6.05
C ILE A 16 1.19 6.53 7.57
N ASP A 17 0.07 6.02 8.05
CA ASP A 17 -0.24 5.92 9.47
C ASP A 17 -0.80 4.53 9.79
N TYR A 18 0.09 3.64 10.24
CA TYR A 18 -0.22 2.25 10.55
C TYR A 18 -1.26 2.09 11.66
N ALA A 19 -1.50 3.11 12.49
CA ALA A 19 -2.50 3.03 13.56
C ALA A 19 -3.94 3.17 13.02
N ARG A 20 -4.11 3.76 11.83
CA ARG A 20 -5.44 4.05 11.27
C ARG A 20 -6.19 2.81 10.81
N THR A 21 -5.53 1.88 10.13
CA THR A 21 -6.18 0.67 9.62
C THR A 21 -6.74 -0.21 10.75
N PRO A 22 -5.97 -0.56 11.81
CA PRO A 22 -6.54 -1.25 12.97
C PRO A 22 -7.67 -0.46 13.65
N ALA A 23 -7.52 0.86 13.80
CA ALA A 23 -8.56 1.70 14.38
C ALA A 23 -9.84 1.78 13.51
N ALA A 24 -9.73 1.62 12.20
CA ALA A 24 -10.87 1.55 11.29
C ALA A 24 -11.56 0.18 11.40
N PHE A 25 -10.80 -0.93 11.39
CA PHE A 25 -11.37 -2.26 11.57
C PHE A 25 -12.07 -2.46 12.92
N ARG A 26 -11.54 -1.91 14.02
CA ARG A 26 -12.22 -1.92 15.33
C ARG A 26 -13.60 -1.24 15.32
N ARG A 27 -13.84 -0.32 14.39
CA ARG A 27 -15.15 0.35 14.24
C ARG A 27 -16.14 -0.48 13.43
N LEU A 28 -15.64 -1.42 12.62
CA LEU A 28 -16.44 -2.35 11.82
C LEU A 28 -16.73 -3.66 12.55
N SER A 29 -15.91 -4.04 13.54
CA SER A 29 -16.15 -5.22 14.36
C SER A 29 -17.39 -5.06 15.22
N ARG A 30 -18.14 -6.16 15.40
CA ARG A 30 -19.35 -6.18 16.25
C ARG A 30 -19.03 -5.75 17.68
N ALA A 31 -19.96 -5.00 18.29
CA ALA A 31 -19.80 -4.51 19.65
C ALA A 31 -19.55 -5.67 20.64
N GLY A 32 -18.37 -5.69 21.27
CA GLY A 32 -17.98 -6.72 22.25
C GLY A 32 -16.91 -7.70 21.78
N ALA A 33 -16.57 -7.72 20.49
CA ALA A 33 -15.35 -8.40 20.05
C ALA A 33 -14.14 -7.58 20.53
N THR A 34 -13.53 -7.99 21.63
CA THR A 34 -12.13 -7.67 21.88
C THR A 34 -11.40 -8.29 20.71
N VAL A 35 -11.06 -7.47 19.70
CA VAL A 35 -10.22 -7.93 18.60
C VAL A 35 -8.88 -8.27 19.23
N GLU A 36 -8.72 -9.51 19.68
CA GLU A 36 -7.45 -10.02 20.13
C GLU A 36 -6.62 -10.21 18.88
N TYR A 37 -5.91 -9.14 18.52
CA TYR A 37 -5.05 -9.09 17.37
C TYR A 37 -3.93 -10.12 17.56
N SER A 38 -4.10 -11.35 17.07
CA SER A 38 -2.99 -12.26 16.85
C SER A 38 -2.13 -11.66 15.74
N GLN A 39 -1.06 -10.95 16.14
CA GLN A 39 -0.10 -10.33 15.20
C GLN A 39 0.39 -11.33 14.16
N ALA A 40 0.51 -12.61 14.52
CA ALA A 40 0.96 -13.68 13.64
C ALA A 40 -0.03 -13.98 12.50
N SER A 41 -1.31 -14.20 12.81
CA SER A 41 -2.33 -14.52 11.79
C SER A 41 -2.59 -13.35 10.82
N GLN A 42 -2.50 -12.12 11.33
CA GLN A 42 -2.61 -10.92 10.50
C GLN A 42 -1.42 -10.74 9.59
N ALA A 43 -0.22 -10.98 10.12
CA ALA A 43 0.99 -10.94 9.33
C ALA A 43 0.89 -11.93 8.17
N GLU A 44 0.39 -13.14 8.39
CA GLU A 44 0.24 -14.14 7.31
C GLU A 44 -0.74 -13.69 6.23
N LEU A 45 -1.97 -13.28 6.58
CA LEU A 45 -2.95 -12.85 5.57
C LEU A 45 -2.46 -11.62 4.78
N PHE A 46 -1.78 -10.69 5.45
CA PHE A 46 -1.27 -9.48 4.82
C PHE A 46 -0.08 -9.80 3.92
N ASP A 47 0.81 -10.70 4.34
CA ASP A 47 1.94 -11.17 3.54
C ASP A 47 1.48 -11.90 2.28
N LEU A 48 0.43 -12.73 2.39
CA LEU A 48 -0.16 -13.39 1.23
C LEU A 48 -0.68 -12.36 0.22
N LEU A 49 -1.35 -11.30 0.69
CA LEU A 49 -1.84 -10.23 -0.20
C LEU A 49 -0.68 -9.42 -0.79
N GLU A 50 0.29 -9.02 0.03
CA GLU A 50 1.46 -8.23 -0.40
C GLU A 50 2.37 -9.01 -1.37
N THR A 51 2.30 -10.34 -1.39
CA THR A 51 3.02 -11.19 -2.35
C THR A 51 2.12 -11.70 -3.48
N GLY A 52 0.89 -11.21 -3.60
CA GLY A 52 -0.02 -11.56 -4.70
C GLY A 52 -0.52 -13.03 -4.66
N LYS A 53 -0.39 -13.70 -3.52
CA LYS A 53 -0.78 -15.11 -3.32
C LYS A 53 -2.27 -15.30 -3.04
N VAL A 54 -2.94 -14.23 -2.61
CA VAL A 54 -4.41 -14.18 -2.48
C VAL A 54 -4.94 -13.00 -3.26
N SER A 55 -6.13 -13.17 -3.81
CA SER A 55 -6.89 -12.11 -4.48
C SER A 55 -7.46 -11.11 -3.49
N ALA A 56 -7.89 -9.95 -3.99
CA ALA A 56 -8.60 -8.96 -3.19
C ALA A 56 -9.90 -9.51 -2.57
N ALA A 57 -10.60 -10.42 -3.27
CA ALA A 57 -11.81 -11.04 -2.74
C ALA A 57 -11.50 -11.97 -1.56
N GLU A 58 -10.54 -12.89 -1.75
CA GLU A 58 -10.09 -13.80 -0.68
C GLU A 58 -9.52 -13.05 0.52
N PHE A 59 -8.83 -11.93 0.28
CA PHE A 59 -8.34 -11.08 1.37
C PHE A 59 -9.48 -10.45 2.18
N ARG A 60 -10.53 -9.94 1.52
CA ARG A 60 -11.69 -9.39 2.21
C ARG A 60 -12.42 -10.47 3.01
N ASP A 61 -12.61 -11.65 2.43
CA ASP A 61 -13.22 -12.78 3.13
C ASP A 61 -12.37 -13.20 4.34
N GLY A 62 -11.05 -13.31 4.17
CA GLY A 62 -10.12 -13.57 5.27
C GLY A 62 -10.17 -12.50 6.38
N LEU A 63 -10.36 -11.22 6.04
CA LEU A 63 -10.54 -10.15 7.03
C LEU A 63 -11.87 -10.28 7.80
N ARG A 64 -12.94 -10.72 7.14
CA ARG A 64 -14.23 -10.97 7.79
C ARG A 64 -14.13 -12.07 8.81
N ASP A 65 -13.47 -13.16 8.45
CA ASP A 65 -13.28 -14.31 9.33
C ASP A 65 -12.34 -13.94 10.49
N LEU A 66 -11.23 -13.27 10.18
CA LEU A 66 -10.20 -12.92 11.16
C LEU A 66 -10.67 -11.91 12.22
N TYR A 67 -11.52 -10.97 11.83
CA TYR A 67 -11.97 -9.87 12.69
C TYR A 67 -13.47 -9.91 13.02
N GLU A 68 -14.16 -10.99 12.65
CA GLU A 68 -15.61 -11.15 12.81
C GLU A 68 -16.40 -9.93 12.29
N LEU A 69 -16.04 -9.46 11.09
CA LEU A 69 -16.62 -8.26 10.49
C LEU A 69 -17.95 -8.54 9.83
N ASP A 70 -18.95 -7.74 10.18
CA ASP A 70 -20.22 -7.63 9.47
C ASP A 70 -20.22 -6.35 8.63
N ALA A 71 -19.36 -6.32 7.62
CA ALA A 71 -19.10 -5.15 6.79
C ALA A 71 -19.40 -5.44 5.31
N THR A 72 -19.36 -4.44 4.45
CA THR A 72 -19.35 -4.64 2.98
C THR A 72 -17.91 -4.58 2.48
N ASP A 73 -17.67 -5.06 1.26
CA ASP A 73 -16.34 -4.98 0.64
C ASP A 73 -15.85 -3.53 0.56
N ALA A 74 -16.76 -2.59 0.31
CA ALA A 74 -16.46 -1.17 0.27
C ALA A 74 -16.05 -0.61 1.64
N GLU A 75 -16.67 -1.07 2.73
CA GLU A 75 -16.30 -0.68 4.10
C GLU A 75 -14.95 -1.28 4.50
N ILE A 76 -14.69 -2.54 4.12
CA ILE A 76 -13.39 -3.19 4.32
C ILE A 76 -12.31 -2.45 3.54
N ASP A 77 -12.52 -2.13 2.27
CA ASP A 77 -11.57 -1.37 1.46
C ASP A 77 -11.34 0.02 2.06
N ALA A 78 -12.38 0.72 2.52
CA ALA A 78 -12.24 2.02 3.16
C ALA A 78 -11.40 1.94 4.45
N ALA A 79 -11.62 0.91 5.28
CA ALA A 79 -10.81 0.67 6.47
C ALA A 79 -9.37 0.27 6.11
N TRP A 80 -9.19 -0.56 5.09
CA TRP A 80 -7.89 -0.98 4.59
C TRP A 80 -7.09 0.18 4.02
N HIS A 81 -7.72 1.13 3.33
CA HIS A 81 -7.11 2.33 2.78
C HIS A 81 -6.82 3.41 3.84
N ALA A 82 -7.26 3.24 5.09
CA ALA A 82 -7.17 4.26 6.12
C ALA A 82 -5.72 4.62 6.51
N LEU A 83 -4.77 3.69 6.36
CA LEU A 83 -3.34 3.98 6.54
C LEU A 83 -2.78 4.95 5.49
N LEU A 84 -3.37 5.02 4.29
CA LEU A 84 -2.84 5.82 3.19
C LEU A 84 -3.18 7.29 3.43
N LEU A 85 -2.16 8.13 3.56
CA LEU A 85 -2.33 9.57 3.63
C LEU A 85 -2.06 10.20 2.26
N ASP A 86 -1.32 11.31 2.23
CA ASP A 86 -1.02 12.07 1.02
C ASP A 86 0.32 11.63 0.42
N VAL A 87 0.49 11.91 -0.88
CA VAL A 87 1.79 11.91 -1.54
C VAL A 87 2.24 13.36 -1.66
N PRO A 88 3.15 13.86 -0.81
CA PRO A 88 3.53 15.27 -0.84
C PRO A 88 4.15 15.68 -2.18
N ALA A 89 3.73 16.83 -2.71
CA ALA A 89 4.14 17.30 -4.03
C ALA A 89 5.66 17.57 -4.12
N GLU A 90 6.26 18.01 -3.02
CA GLU A 90 7.69 18.27 -2.91
C GLU A 90 8.54 17.01 -3.08
N ARG A 91 8.03 15.84 -2.68
CA ARG A 91 8.73 14.55 -2.88
C ARG A 91 8.71 14.15 -4.35
N LEU A 92 7.58 14.37 -5.03
CA LEU A 92 7.46 14.16 -6.48
C LEU A 92 8.39 15.12 -7.25
N ALA A 93 8.44 16.40 -6.85
CA ALA A 93 9.32 17.40 -7.44
C ALA A 93 10.80 17.02 -7.29
N LEU A 94 11.20 16.57 -6.10
CA LEU A 94 12.57 16.12 -5.83
C LEU A 94 12.96 14.91 -6.69
N ILE A 95 12.09 13.91 -6.84
CA ILE A 95 12.34 12.77 -7.73
C ILE A 95 12.55 13.26 -9.17
N GLY A 96 11.72 14.20 -9.63
CA GLY A 96 11.87 14.83 -10.95
C GLY A 96 13.18 15.60 -11.11
N GLU A 97 13.66 16.28 -10.07
CA GLU A 97 14.97 16.95 -10.03
C GLU A 97 16.12 15.96 -10.15
N LEU A 98 16.09 14.88 -9.36
CA LEU A 98 17.12 13.84 -9.36
C LEU A 98 17.22 13.16 -10.73
N ARG A 99 16.07 12.89 -11.36
CA ARG A 99 16.01 12.32 -12.71
C ARG A 99 16.57 13.28 -13.76
N ARG A 100 16.22 14.58 -13.69
CA ARG A 100 16.80 15.62 -14.56
C ARG A 100 18.30 15.80 -14.37
N ALA A 101 18.81 15.57 -13.15
CA ALA A 101 20.24 15.57 -12.86
C ALA A 101 20.97 14.33 -13.42
N GLY A 102 20.24 13.33 -13.93
CA GLY A 102 20.79 12.15 -14.61
C GLY A 102 20.82 10.89 -13.76
N HIS A 103 20.18 10.88 -12.58
CA HIS A 103 20.01 9.64 -11.81
C HIS A 103 18.99 8.73 -12.49
N GLN A 104 19.26 7.43 -12.49
CA GLN A 104 18.24 6.41 -12.75
C GLN A 104 17.45 6.19 -11.45
N THR A 105 16.12 6.26 -11.54
CA THR A 105 15.22 6.24 -10.38
C THR A 105 14.29 5.04 -10.44
N ALA A 106 14.14 4.34 -9.32
CA ALA A 106 13.23 3.20 -9.23
C ALA A 106 12.49 3.16 -7.90
N LEU A 107 11.27 2.61 -7.91
CA LEU A 107 10.56 2.20 -6.70
C LEU A 107 10.71 0.70 -6.49
N LEU A 108 10.99 0.28 -5.26
CA LEU A 108 10.78 -1.09 -4.81
C LEU A 108 9.95 -1.04 -3.54
N SER A 109 8.71 -1.53 -3.59
CA SER A 109 7.75 -1.37 -2.50
C SER A 109 7.02 -2.67 -2.16
N ASN A 110 6.96 -2.96 -0.86
CA ASN A 110 6.02 -3.94 -0.33
C ASN A 110 4.64 -3.29 -0.28
N THR A 111 3.72 -3.82 -1.07
CA THR A 111 2.38 -3.26 -1.21
C THR A 111 1.46 -4.31 -1.84
N ASN A 112 0.19 -3.96 -1.98
CA ASN A 112 -0.84 -4.83 -2.51
C ASN A 112 -1.67 -4.13 -3.59
N ALA A 113 -2.40 -4.94 -4.36
CA ALA A 113 -3.21 -4.45 -5.48
C ALA A 113 -4.29 -3.42 -5.04
N LEU A 114 -4.88 -3.57 -3.85
CA LEU A 114 -5.89 -2.64 -3.33
C LEU A 114 -5.29 -1.24 -3.09
N HIS A 115 -4.15 -1.19 -2.39
CA HIS A 115 -3.44 0.07 -2.14
C HIS A 115 -2.95 0.71 -3.44
N ILE A 116 -2.39 -0.06 -4.38
CA ILE A 116 -1.93 0.51 -5.65
C ILE A 116 -3.08 1.08 -6.48
N ALA A 117 -4.23 0.39 -6.55
CA ALA A 117 -5.41 0.92 -7.22
C ALA A 117 -5.87 2.25 -6.59
N GLU A 118 -5.92 2.30 -5.25
CA GLU A 118 -6.33 3.51 -4.53
C GLU A 118 -5.34 4.67 -4.71
N ILE A 119 -4.04 4.40 -4.57
CA ILE A 119 -2.99 5.40 -4.73
C ILE A 119 -3.00 5.95 -6.15
N ASN A 120 -3.13 5.10 -7.18
CA ASN A 120 -3.20 5.54 -8.56
C ASN A 120 -4.41 6.44 -8.82
N ARG A 121 -5.57 6.12 -8.24
CA ARG A 121 -6.76 6.97 -8.30
C ARG A 121 -6.53 8.34 -7.66
N ARG A 122 -5.87 8.38 -6.50
CA ARG A 122 -5.52 9.64 -5.81
C ARG A 122 -4.52 10.46 -6.64
N LEU A 123 -3.46 9.84 -7.14
CA LEU A 123 -2.45 10.49 -7.98
C LEU A 123 -3.04 11.04 -9.29
N ALA A 124 -3.92 10.28 -9.95
CA ALA A 124 -4.64 10.74 -11.14
C ALA A 124 -5.49 11.97 -10.83
N ARG A 125 -6.25 11.94 -9.73
CA ARG A 125 -7.11 13.06 -9.32
C ARG A 125 -6.32 14.31 -8.91
N GLN A 126 -5.23 14.13 -8.17
CA GLN A 126 -4.49 15.23 -7.55
C GLN A 126 -3.43 15.85 -8.47
N TYR A 127 -2.76 15.01 -9.27
CA TYR A 127 -1.61 15.39 -10.08
C TYR A 127 -1.79 15.10 -11.58
N GLY A 128 -2.90 14.49 -11.99
CA GLY A 128 -3.15 14.16 -13.39
C GLY A 128 -2.35 12.97 -13.92
N PHE A 129 -1.76 12.15 -13.04
CA PHE A 129 -0.98 10.97 -13.43
C PHE A 129 -1.87 9.95 -14.14
N GLN A 130 -1.38 9.39 -15.25
CA GLN A 130 -2.05 8.38 -16.07
C GLN A 130 -1.56 6.96 -15.75
N HIS A 131 -0.31 6.81 -15.31
CA HIS A 131 0.28 5.50 -15.01
C HIS A 131 0.69 5.37 -13.53
N GLY A 132 0.01 6.12 -12.65
CA GLY A 132 0.36 6.15 -11.23
C GLY A 132 1.76 6.70 -11.01
N ILE A 133 2.46 6.23 -9.98
CA ILE A 133 3.81 6.71 -9.63
C ILE A 133 4.86 6.43 -10.71
N ALA A 134 4.58 5.55 -11.68
CA ALA A 134 5.46 5.30 -12.81
C ALA A 134 5.62 6.53 -13.71
N ASP A 135 4.72 7.51 -13.67
CA ASP A 135 4.88 8.77 -14.41
C ASP A 135 6.06 9.61 -13.90
N CYS A 136 6.49 9.44 -12.64
CA CYS A 136 7.60 10.18 -12.05
C CYS A 136 8.91 9.37 -11.90
N LEU A 137 8.91 8.06 -12.15
CA LEU A 137 10.05 7.16 -11.96
C LEU A 137 10.44 6.43 -13.24
N ASP A 138 11.69 5.98 -13.35
CA ASP A 138 12.11 5.20 -14.53
C ASP A 138 11.65 3.74 -14.46
N ARG A 139 11.55 3.16 -13.25
CA ARG A 139 11.08 1.79 -13.00
C ARG A 139 10.29 1.67 -11.71
N VAL A 140 9.38 0.71 -11.65
CA VAL A 140 8.55 0.44 -10.47
C VAL A 140 8.45 -1.07 -10.26
N PHE A 141 8.69 -1.51 -9.03
CA PHE A 141 8.63 -2.91 -8.62
C PHE A 141 7.72 -3.03 -7.39
N TYR A 142 6.53 -3.62 -7.57
CA TYR A 142 5.60 -3.91 -6.48
C TYR A 142 5.71 -5.38 -6.06
N SER A 143 5.76 -5.63 -4.76
CA SER A 143 5.90 -6.99 -4.22
C SER A 143 4.82 -7.96 -4.72
N GLN A 144 3.59 -7.48 -4.87
CA GLN A 144 2.46 -8.30 -5.34
C GLN A 144 2.59 -8.73 -6.82
N GLU A 145 3.30 -7.95 -7.63
CA GLU A 145 3.57 -8.28 -9.03
C GLU A 145 4.80 -9.18 -9.17
N VAL A 146 5.79 -9.00 -8.28
CA VAL A 146 7.04 -9.76 -8.27
C VAL A 146 6.88 -11.12 -7.54
N GLY A 147 5.92 -11.21 -6.62
CA GLY A 147 5.72 -12.38 -5.76
C GLY A 147 6.64 -12.46 -4.54
N LEU A 148 7.45 -11.42 -4.28
CA LEU A 148 8.50 -11.38 -3.24
C LEU A 148 8.38 -10.09 -2.40
N ARG A 149 8.76 -10.17 -1.11
CA ARG A 149 8.62 -9.10 -0.12
C ARG A 149 9.97 -8.80 0.55
N LYS A 150 10.28 -7.52 0.77
CA LYS A 150 11.44 -7.08 1.60
C LYS A 150 11.14 -7.18 3.12
N PRO A 151 12.13 -7.34 4.02
CA PRO A 151 13.42 -7.95 3.76
C PRO A 151 13.20 -9.45 3.59
N GLY A 152 13.53 -9.97 2.41
CA GLY A 152 13.32 -11.37 2.06
C GLY A 152 14.09 -11.72 0.80
N GLU A 153 14.28 -13.01 0.57
CA GLU A 153 14.77 -13.58 -0.69
C GLU A 153 13.63 -13.78 -1.68
#